data_AF-A0A9D1ZFA4-F1
#
_entry.id   AF-A0A9D1ZFA4-F1
#
_cell.length_a   1.000
_cell.length_b   1.000
_cell.length_c   1.000
_cell.angle_alpha   90.00
_cell.angle_beta   90.00
_cell.angle_gamma   90.00
#
_symmetry.space_group_name_H-M   'P 1'
#
loop_
_entity.id
_entity.type
_entity.pdbx_description
1 polymer ?
#
loop_
_entity_poly.entity_id
_entity_poly.type
_entity_poly.pdbx_seq_one_letter_code
_entity_poly.pdbx_strand_id
1 'polypeptide(L)'
;MSFDRLIRKIVETKNPTVVGLDPKLEYIPEELKAEAYAKYGKTLEGAAEAILSFNKGIIDAICDVVPAVKPQCAFYERFGWQGMKALAETIAYAKEKGMFVIIDGKRNDIGSTMTAYAVAHLGDVEVEGEVYTPFGGDALTVNGYLGTDGISPLTDICVKKDAGIFVLVKTSNPSSGELQDRSLEGRPLYAAMGEMCEKWGESCMGELGYSAVGAVVGATYPEQLAEMRKAMPHTFLLVPGYGAQGGGAKDVIGAFDEKGLGAIVNSSRAVLTAWQKQNRPGSEYAAAARDEAIRMRDDITQYLPEIRL
;
A
#
# COMPACT_ATOMS: atom_id res chain seq x y z
N MET A 1 -7.67 11.73 -11.18
CA MET A 1 -7.63 11.30 -9.77
C MET A 1 -6.43 10.39 -9.51
N SER A 2 -5.99 10.28 -8.25
CA SER A 2 -4.76 9.55 -7.85
C SER A 2 -4.73 8.12 -8.38
N PHE A 3 -5.85 7.40 -8.29
CA PHE A 3 -5.92 6.02 -8.80
C PHE A 3 -5.95 5.93 -10.32
N ASP A 4 -6.32 6.98 -11.06
CA ASP A 4 -6.09 6.99 -12.50
C ASP A 4 -4.59 6.98 -12.81
N ARG A 5 -3.75 7.67 -12.01
CA ARG A 5 -2.28 7.61 -12.14
C ARG A 5 -1.77 6.20 -11.82
N LEU A 6 -2.28 5.59 -10.75
CA LEU A 6 -1.92 4.21 -10.39
C LEU A 6 -2.28 3.22 -11.49
N ILE A 7 -3.50 3.31 -12.04
CA ILE A 7 -3.96 2.44 -13.14
C ILE A 7 -3.09 2.62 -14.38
N ARG A 8 -2.76 3.85 -14.77
CA ARG A 8 -1.84 4.10 -15.90
C ARG A 8 -0.48 3.45 -15.66
N LYS A 9 0.08 3.53 -14.44
CA LYS A 9 1.33 2.84 -14.09
C LYS A 9 1.20 1.32 -14.13
N ILE A 10 0.08 0.76 -13.68
CA ILE A 10 -0.20 -0.68 -13.79
C ILE A 10 -0.21 -1.11 -15.26
N VAL A 11 -0.82 -0.31 -16.14
CA VAL A 11 -0.85 -0.57 -17.59
C VAL A 11 0.54 -0.44 -18.22
N GLU A 12 1.31 0.59 -17.86
CA GLU A 12 2.68 0.82 -18.35
C GLU A 12 3.62 -0.32 -17.97
N THR A 13 3.58 -0.75 -16.70
CA THR A 13 4.43 -1.82 -16.16
C THR A 13 3.89 -3.23 -16.44
N LYS A 14 2.65 -3.32 -16.93
CA LYS A 14 1.86 -4.56 -17.06
C LYS A 14 1.85 -5.36 -15.76
N ASN A 15 1.85 -4.66 -14.63
CA ASN A 15 2.06 -5.24 -13.32
C ASN A 15 1.05 -4.72 -12.29
N PRO A 16 0.05 -5.53 -11.88
CA PRO A 16 -0.95 -5.13 -10.89
C PRO A 16 -0.49 -5.42 -9.45
N THR A 17 0.80 -5.27 -9.16
CA THR A 17 1.37 -5.57 -7.83
C THR A 17 1.92 -4.33 -7.17
N VAL A 18 1.99 -4.37 -5.83
CA VAL A 18 2.66 -3.37 -5.00
C VAL A 18 3.63 -4.07 -4.07
N VAL A 19 4.84 -3.54 -3.97
CA VAL A 19 5.86 -4.06 -3.04
C VAL A 19 5.71 -3.35 -1.70
N GLY A 20 5.38 -4.12 -0.65
CA GLY A 20 5.31 -3.62 0.71
C GLY A 20 6.72 -3.45 1.30
N LEU A 21 7.07 -2.22 1.68
CA LEU A 21 8.33 -1.89 2.31
C LEU A 21 8.16 -1.94 3.83
N ASP A 22 8.13 -3.17 4.35
CA ASP A 22 7.92 -3.50 5.77
C ASP A 22 9.22 -4.07 6.40
N PRO A 23 10.34 -3.33 6.38
CA PRO A 23 11.66 -3.89 6.67
C PRO A 23 11.81 -4.23 8.15
N LYS A 24 12.55 -5.32 8.40
CA LYS A 24 13.10 -5.65 9.71
C LYS A 24 14.60 -5.80 9.56
N LEU A 25 15.35 -5.52 10.61
CA LEU A 25 16.82 -5.69 10.62
C LEU A 25 17.26 -7.12 10.24
N GLU A 26 16.42 -8.13 10.46
CA GLU A 26 16.69 -9.52 10.07
C GLU A 26 16.62 -9.77 8.55
N TYR A 27 16.01 -8.86 7.78
CA TYR A 27 15.93 -8.96 6.31
C TYR A 27 17.13 -8.30 5.62
N ILE A 28 17.83 -7.42 6.34
CA ILE A 28 18.88 -6.56 5.78
C ILE A 28 20.21 -7.33 5.75
N PRO A 29 20.91 -7.35 4.61
CA PRO A 29 22.27 -7.87 4.50
C PRO A 29 23.21 -7.35 5.61
N GLU A 30 24.14 -8.18 6.04
CA GLU A 30 25.05 -7.81 7.15
C GLU A 30 25.96 -6.65 6.75
N GLU A 31 26.34 -6.57 5.48
CA GLU A 31 27.19 -5.53 4.91
C GLU A 31 26.52 -4.15 5.05
N LEU A 32 25.24 -4.02 4.67
CA LEU A 32 24.50 -2.76 4.79
C LEU A 32 24.31 -2.34 6.26
N LYS A 33 24.07 -3.30 7.15
CA LYS A 33 24.01 -3.01 8.59
C LYS A 33 25.36 -2.56 9.12
N ALA A 34 26.44 -3.23 8.72
CA ALA A 34 27.79 -2.88 9.15
C ALA A 34 28.18 -1.47 8.70
N GLU A 35 27.87 -1.08 7.46
CA GLU A 35 28.09 0.28 6.93
C GLU A 35 27.32 1.33 7.74
N ALA A 36 26.03 1.11 7.98
CA ALA A 36 25.20 2.02 8.77
C ALA A 36 25.71 2.14 10.22
N TYR A 37 26.06 1.01 10.84
CA TYR A 37 26.58 0.99 12.22
C TYR A 37 27.98 1.55 12.35
N ALA A 38 28.82 1.49 11.31
CA ALA A 38 30.11 2.16 11.31
C ALA A 38 29.96 3.69 11.36
N LYS A 39 28.91 4.22 10.72
CA LYS A 39 28.65 5.68 10.65
C LYS A 39 27.87 6.21 11.85
N TYR A 40 26.85 5.48 12.31
CA TYR A 40 25.87 5.95 13.30
C TYR A 40 25.83 5.11 14.59
N GLY A 41 26.71 4.10 14.70
CA GLY A 41 26.69 3.13 15.79
C GLY A 41 25.51 2.17 15.72
N LYS A 42 25.49 1.20 16.64
CA LYS A 42 24.34 0.29 16.86
C LYS A 42 23.22 1.01 17.62
N THR A 43 22.63 2.02 16.99
CA THR A 43 21.63 2.93 17.56
C THR A 43 20.33 2.90 16.74
N LEU A 44 19.29 3.63 17.19
CA LEU A 44 18.08 3.80 16.38
C LEU A 44 18.36 4.50 15.04
N GLU A 45 19.33 5.43 15.02
CA GLU A 45 19.77 6.10 13.80
C GLU A 45 20.50 5.13 12.86
N GLY A 46 21.42 4.31 13.37
CA GLY A 46 22.08 3.29 12.56
C GLY A 46 21.11 2.22 12.03
N ALA A 47 20.10 1.84 12.82
CA ALA A 47 19.05 0.93 12.36
C ALA A 47 18.18 1.56 11.25
N ALA A 48 17.81 2.83 11.41
CA ALA A 48 17.02 3.58 10.43
C ALA A 48 17.80 3.79 9.12
N GLU A 49 19.11 4.08 9.19
CA GLU A 49 19.97 4.21 8.01
C GLU A 49 20.11 2.88 7.25
N ALA A 50 20.29 1.76 7.97
CA ALA A 50 20.33 0.45 7.34
C ALA A 50 19.03 0.13 6.60
N ILE A 51 17.88 0.47 7.21
CA ILE A 51 16.54 0.32 6.62
C ILE A 51 16.40 1.19 5.36
N LEU A 52 16.77 2.46 5.45
CA LEU A 52 16.69 3.39 4.32
C LEU A 52 17.54 2.91 3.15
N SER A 53 18.79 2.51 3.42
CA SER A 53 19.72 2.01 2.39
C SER A 53 19.19 0.74 1.72
N PHE A 54 18.67 -0.19 2.53
CA PHE A 54 18.01 -1.39 2.02
C PHE A 54 16.82 -1.05 1.12
N ASN A 55 15.90 -0.20 1.58
CA ASN A 55 14.73 0.22 0.82
C ASN A 55 15.10 0.92 -0.49
N LYS A 56 16.10 1.81 -0.49
CA LYS A 56 16.58 2.48 -1.70
C LYS A 56 17.07 1.48 -2.74
N GLY A 57 17.86 0.49 -2.34
CA GLY A 57 18.30 -0.56 -3.27
C GLY A 57 17.16 -1.45 -3.77
N ILE A 58 16.14 -1.74 -2.95
CA ILE A 58 14.93 -2.43 -3.41
C ILE A 58 14.21 -1.58 -4.46
N ILE A 59 13.96 -0.29 -4.16
CA ILE A 59 13.29 0.66 -5.05
C ILE A 59 14.03 0.75 -6.40
N ASP A 60 15.35 0.94 -6.37
CA ASP A 60 16.18 1.01 -7.59
C ASP A 60 16.06 -0.24 -8.46
N ALA A 61 15.92 -1.40 -7.83
CA ALA A 61 15.81 -2.66 -8.55
C ALA A 61 14.39 -2.96 -9.06
N ILE A 62 13.34 -2.24 -8.64
CA ILE A 62 11.96 -2.55 -9.02
C ILE A 62 11.20 -1.41 -9.71
N CYS A 63 11.72 -0.18 -9.70
CA CYS A 63 10.96 1.02 -10.07
C CYS A 63 10.48 1.05 -11.54
N ASP A 64 11.11 0.29 -12.42
CA ASP A 64 10.74 0.12 -13.83
C ASP A 64 9.80 -1.07 -14.09
N VAL A 65 9.61 -1.98 -13.12
CA VAL A 65 8.80 -3.20 -13.27
C VAL A 65 7.61 -3.29 -12.32
N VAL A 66 7.57 -2.51 -11.25
CA VAL A 66 6.47 -2.44 -10.28
C VAL A 66 5.91 -1.01 -10.25
N PRO A 67 4.59 -0.80 -10.31
CA PRO A 67 4.01 0.55 -10.38
C PRO A 67 4.08 1.31 -9.05
N ALA A 68 4.12 0.59 -7.93
CA ALA A 68 3.94 1.17 -6.60
C ALA A 68 4.74 0.49 -5.50
N VAL A 69 5.02 1.25 -4.43
CA VAL A 69 5.47 0.73 -3.13
C VAL A 69 4.49 1.08 -2.03
N LYS A 70 4.46 0.26 -0.98
CA LYS A 70 3.59 0.47 0.18
C LYS A 70 4.34 0.36 1.52
N PRO A 71 5.04 1.41 1.99
CA PRO A 71 5.67 1.39 3.31
C PRO A 71 4.62 1.31 4.44
N GLN A 72 4.83 0.39 5.39
CA GLN A 72 3.99 0.26 6.59
C GLN A 72 4.60 1.02 7.78
N CYS A 73 3.91 2.09 8.22
CA CYS A 73 4.39 3.02 9.24
C CYS A 73 4.91 2.33 10.51
N ALA A 74 4.24 1.27 10.99
CA ALA A 74 4.64 0.58 12.22
C ALA A 74 6.09 0.04 12.21
N PHE A 75 6.62 -0.35 11.05
CA PHE A 75 8.01 -0.83 10.93
C PHE A 75 9.04 0.30 11.05
N TYR A 76 8.63 1.55 10.81
CA TYR A 76 9.46 2.74 10.97
C TYR A 76 9.26 3.35 12.36
N GLU A 77 8.02 3.46 12.83
CA GLU A 77 7.64 4.02 14.13
C GLU A 77 8.40 3.37 15.30
N ARG A 78 8.66 2.06 15.23
CA ARG A 78 9.43 1.32 16.26
C ARG A 78 10.87 1.82 16.46
N PHE A 79 11.41 2.61 15.53
CA PHE A 79 12.72 3.24 15.63
C PHE A 79 12.63 4.74 15.98
N GLY A 80 11.49 5.19 16.51
CA GLY A 80 11.27 6.56 16.94
C GLY A 80 11.30 7.56 15.78
N TRP A 81 11.71 8.80 16.08
CA TRP A 81 11.75 9.86 15.08
C TRP A 81 12.78 9.61 13.98
N GLN A 82 13.85 8.85 14.25
CA GLN A 82 14.83 8.43 13.24
C GLN A 82 14.19 7.49 12.21
N GLY A 83 13.36 6.55 12.67
CA GLY A 83 12.58 5.70 11.78
C GLY A 83 11.57 6.50 10.96
N MET A 84 10.87 7.46 11.58
CA MET A 84 9.94 8.34 10.85
C MET A 84 10.64 9.21 9.81
N LYS A 85 11.87 9.67 10.09
CA LYS A 85 12.72 10.33 9.09
C LYS A 85 13.05 9.38 7.93
N ALA A 86 13.47 8.15 8.22
CA ALA A 86 13.72 7.14 7.18
C ALA A 86 12.47 6.80 6.35
N LEU A 87 11.27 6.83 6.96
CA LEU A 87 10.01 6.70 6.23
C LEU A 87 9.82 7.86 5.24
N ALA A 88 9.95 9.10 5.69
CA ALA A 88 9.83 10.28 4.84
C ALA A 88 10.84 10.24 3.67
N GLU A 89 12.09 9.90 3.95
CA GLU A 89 13.13 9.78 2.92
C GLU A 89 12.90 8.59 1.97
N THR A 90 12.34 7.48 2.44
CA THR A 90 11.94 6.35 1.59
C THR A 90 10.81 6.75 0.64
N ILE A 91 9.80 7.47 1.15
CA ILE A 91 8.67 7.96 0.35
C ILE A 91 9.17 8.94 -0.72
N ALA A 92 9.98 9.92 -0.32
CA ALA A 92 10.55 10.90 -1.24
C ALA A 92 11.37 10.22 -2.36
N TYR A 93 12.22 9.24 -2.00
CA TYR A 93 13.04 8.51 -2.97
C TYR A 93 12.20 7.67 -3.94
N ALA A 94 11.15 6.98 -3.46
CA ALA A 94 10.25 6.24 -4.33
C ALA A 94 9.53 7.16 -5.34
N LYS A 95 9.11 8.35 -4.90
CA LYS A 95 8.49 9.36 -5.77
C LYS A 95 9.47 9.95 -6.78
N GLU A 96 10.72 10.20 -6.37
CA GLU A 96 11.81 10.61 -7.28
C GLU A 96 12.02 9.57 -8.40
N LYS A 97 11.91 8.28 -8.06
CA LYS A 97 11.98 7.16 -9.02
C LYS A 97 10.69 6.95 -9.81
N GLY A 98 9.72 7.86 -9.68
CA GLY A 98 8.47 7.84 -10.40
C GLY A 98 7.51 6.73 -9.95
N MET A 99 7.69 6.14 -8.77
CA MET A 99 6.77 5.13 -8.25
C MET A 99 5.56 5.79 -7.56
N PHE A 100 4.42 5.10 -7.57
CA PHE A 100 3.28 5.48 -6.75
C PHE A 100 3.49 4.99 -5.30
N VAL A 101 3.18 5.82 -4.31
CA VAL A 101 3.43 5.49 -2.90
C VAL A 101 2.13 5.40 -2.10
N ILE A 102 1.83 4.21 -1.58
CA ILE A 102 0.73 3.96 -0.66
C ILE A 102 1.27 3.91 0.77
N ILE A 103 1.02 4.94 1.57
CA ILE A 103 1.39 4.91 2.99
C ILE A 103 0.40 4.00 3.73
N ASP A 104 0.88 2.91 4.31
CA ASP A 104 0.04 2.03 5.08
C ASP A 104 0.05 2.43 6.57
N GLY A 105 -0.73 3.46 6.90
CA GLY A 105 -0.80 4.05 8.24
C GLY A 105 -2.05 3.66 9.05
N LYS A 106 -3.10 3.12 8.42
CA LYS A 106 -4.38 2.73 9.03
C LYS A 106 -4.94 3.79 10.00
N ARG A 107 -4.82 5.08 9.63
CA ARG A 107 -5.22 6.19 10.51
C ARG A 107 -6.73 6.18 10.74
N ASN A 108 -7.14 6.59 11.93
CA ASN A 108 -8.52 6.54 12.40
C ASN A 108 -8.72 7.57 13.50
N ASP A 109 -9.43 8.65 13.21
CA ASP A 109 -9.81 9.68 14.16
C ASP A 109 -11.01 10.46 13.58
N ILE A 110 -11.42 11.56 14.19
CA ILE A 110 -12.47 12.44 13.66
C ILE A 110 -12.04 13.90 13.66
N GLY A 111 -12.76 14.72 12.89
CA GLY A 111 -12.65 16.18 12.93
C GLY A 111 -11.22 16.69 12.75
N SER A 112 -10.80 17.62 13.60
CA SER A 112 -9.49 18.29 13.49
C SER A 112 -8.30 17.33 13.61
N THR A 113 -8.41 16.26 14.40
CA THR A 113 -7.33 15.27 14.53
C THR A 113 -7.17 14.47 13.24
N MET A 114 -8.28 14.08 12.61
CA MET A 114 -8.22 13.42 11.31
C MET A 114 -7.70 14.35 10.22
N THR A 115 -8.05 15.64 10.27
CA THR A 115 -7.44 16.65 9.39
C THR A 115 -5.92 16.72 9.56
N ALA A 116 -5.40 16.67 10.80
CA ALA A 116 -3.96 16.67 11.05
C ALA A 116 -3.27 15.43 10.45
N TYR A 117 -3.87 14.24 10.58
CA TYR A 117 -3.37 13.04 9.89
C TYR A 117 -3.44 13.17 8.37
N ALA A 118 -4.54 13.68 7.83
CA ALA A 118 -4.71 13.84 6.39
C ALA A 118 -3.64 14.79 5.81
N VAL A 119 -3.39 15.92 6.48
CA VAL A 119 -2.32 16.88 6.13
C VAL A 119 -0.95 16.22 6.22
N ALA A 120 -0.64 15.52 7.31
CA ALA A 120 0.67 14.90 7.49
C ALA A 120 1.02 13.89 6.39
N HIS A 121 0.06 13.07 5.97
CA HIS A 121 0.29 11.95 5.06
C HIS A 121 0.08 12.31 3.58
N LEU A 122 -0.92 13.13 3.27
CA LEU A 122 -1.38 13.38 1.89
C LEU A 122 -1.39 14.86 1.50
N GLY A 123 -1.25 15.76 2.46
CA GLY A 123 -1.38 17.21 2.25
C GLY A 123 -0.09 17.96 2.49
N ASP A 124 -0.25 19.28 2.64
CA ASP A 124 0.82 20.21 2.95
C ASP A 124 0.50 21.00 4.21
N VAL A 125 1.53 21.42 4.91
CA VAL A 125 1.46 22.31 6.07
C VAL A 125 2.11 23.65 5.74
N GLU A 126 1.49 24.74 6.18
CA GLU A 126 2.06 26.08 6.12
C GLU A 126 2.82 26.37 7.41
N VAL A 127 4.05 26.87 7.29
CA VAL A 127 4.91 27.31 8.39
C VAL A 127 5.40 28.71 8.06
N GLU A 128 4.80 29.72 8.69
CA GLU A 128 5.17 31.14 8.54
C GLU A 128 5.22 31.60 7.05
N GLY A 129 4.23 31.20 6.26
CA GLY A 129 4.11 31.56 4.83
C GLY A 129 4.82 30.61 3.86
N GLU A 130 5.59 29.64 4.35
CA GLU A 130 6.24 28.61 3.53
C GLU A 130 5.46 27.29 3.59
N VAL A 131 5.29 26.63 2.44
CA VAL A 131 4.50 25.40 2.31
C VAL A 131 5.43 24.19 2.24
N TYR A 132 5.18 23.21 3.12
CA TYR A 132 5.94 21.97 3.20
C TYR A 132 5.04 20.74 3.05
N THR A 133 5.49 19.77 2.29
CA THR A 133 4.88 18.43 2.24
C THR A 133 5.59 17.53 3.27
N PRO A 134 4.90 17.05 4.32
CA PRO A 134 5.57 16.27 5.37
C PRO A 134 5.98 14.87 4.88
N PHE A 135 5.02 13.94 4.68
CA PHE A 135 5.31 12.62 4.11
C PHE A 135 5.03 12.56 2.61
N GLY A 136 3.92 13.12 2.14
CA GLY A 136 3.63 13.27 0.71
C GLY A 136 3.31 11.97 -0.05
N GLY A 137 2.59 11.04 0.57
CA GLY A 137 2.10 9.83 -0.11
C GLY A 137 1.07 10.13 -1.20
N ASP A 138 0.90 9.19 -2.13
CA ASP A 138 -0.14 9.28 -3.17
C ASP A 138 -1.47 8.65 -2.72
N ALA A 139 -1.39 7.72 -1.76
CA ALA A 139 -2.54 7.21 -1.04
C ALA A 139 -2.23 6.83 0.41
N LEU A 140 -3.26 6.79 1.27
CA LEU A 140 -3.17 6.41 2.68
C LEU A 140 -4.16 5.29 3.03
N THR A 141 -3.73 4.26 3.75
CA THR A 141 -4.69 3.32 4.36
C THR A 141 -5.34 3.92 5.61
N VAL A 142 -6.64 3.73 5.77
CA VAL A 142 -7.44 4.33 6.86
C VAL A 142 -8.50 3.34 7.37
N ASN A 143 -8.96 3.52 8.60
CA ASN A 143 -10.07 2.72 9.15
C ASN A 143 -11.37 3.53 9.08
N GLY A 144 -12.43 2.95 8.49
CA GLY A 144 -13.73 3.61 8.33
C GLY A 144 -14.67 3.47 9.54
N TYR A 145 -14.20 2.89 10.66
CA TYR A 145 -15.05 2.53 11.80
C TYR A 145 -15.83 3.70 12.39
N LEU A 146 -15.25 4.92 12.41
CA LEU A 146 -15.89 6.12 12.95
C LEU A 146 -16.88 6.78 11.96
N GLY A 147 -17.09 6.17 10.79
CA GLY A 147 -18.02 6.65 9.78
C GLY A 147 -17.53 7.88 9.03
N THR A 148 -18.47 8.62 8.43
CA THR A 148 -18.18 9.73 7.52
C THR A 148 -17.31 10.82 8.15
N ASP A 149 -17.45 11.08 9.45
CA ASP A 149 -16.69 12.11 10.16
C ASP A 149 -15.18 11.80 10.24
N GLY A 150 -14.81 10.52 10.12
CA GLY A 150 -13.42 10.08 10.01
C GLY A 150 -12.89 9.98 8.57
N ILE A 151 -13.77 10.13 7.56
CA ILE A 151 -13.42 9.97 6.15
C ILE A 151 -13.46 11.29 5.39
N SER A 152 -14.43 12.16 5.67
CA SER A 152 -14.61 13.42 4.95
C SER A 152 -13.37 14.33 4.94
N PRO A 153 -12.56 14.44 6.04
CA PRO A 153 -11.35 15.25 6.00
C PRO A 153 -10.30 14.72 5.00
N LEU A 154 -10.30 13.41 4.73
CA LEU A 154 -9.39 12.80 3.77
C LEU A 154 -9.87 13.00 2.34
N THR A 155 -11.17 12.81 2.06
CA THR A 155 -11.71 12.98 0.71
C THR A 155 -11.53 14.41 0.21
N ASP A 156 -11.64 15.40 1.10
CA ASP A 156 -11.36 16.80 0.78
C ASP A 156 -9.92 17.01 0.30
N ILE A 157 -8.95 16.37 0.95
CA ILE A 157 -7.54 16.41 0.52
C ILE A 157 -7.34 15.61 -0.77
N CYS A 158 -7.99 14.46 -0.92
CA CYS A 158 -7.90 13.64 -2.13
C CYS A 158 -8.26 14.43 -3.39
N VAL A 159 -9.35 15.20 -3.34
CA VAL A 159 -9.78 16.08 -4.43
C VAL A 159 -8.79 17.23 -4.66
N LYS A 160 -8.27 17.85 -3.59
CA LYS A 160 -7.38 19.02 -3.70
C LYS A 160 -5.96 18.67 -4.16
N LYS A 161 -5.45 17.49 -3.81
CA LYS A 161 -4.04 17.10 -3.98
C LYS A 161 -3.81 15.93 -4.92
N ASP A 162 -4.86 15.47 -5.61
CA ASP A 162 -4.81 14.27 -6.46
C ASP A 162 -4.20 13.10 -5.67
N ALA A 163 -4.80 12.83 -4.50
CA ALA A 163 -4.45 11.75 -3.58
C ALA A 163 -5.60 10.74 -3.45
N GLY A 164 -5.38 9.62 -2.78
CA GLY A 164 -6.39 8.59 -2.53
C GLY A 164 -6.34 8.00 -1.13
N ILE A 165 -7.35 7.22 -0.78
CA ILE A 165 -7.37 6.44 0.47
C ILE A 165 -7.78 5.00 0.21
N PHE A 166 -7.30 4.08 1.04
CA PHE A 166 -7.76 2.71 1.08
C PHE A 166 -8.38 2.41 2.44
N VAL A 167 -9.71 2.28 2.49
CA VAL A 167 -10.46 2.03 3.72
C VAL A 167 -10.42 0.54 4.07
N LEU A 168 -10.20 0.19 5.34
CA LEU A 168 -10.28 -1.21 5.77
C LEU A 168 -11.71 -1.75 5.66
N VAL A 169 -11.93 -2.78 4.83
CA VAL A 169 -13.24 -3.41 4.63
C VAL A 169 -13.26 -4.85 5.13
N LYS A 170 -12.50 -5.75 4.48
CA LYS A 170 -12.37 -7.16 4.88
C LYS A 170 -10.90 -7.55 4.91
N THR A 171 -10.32 -7.71 6.08
CA THR A 171 -8.87 -7.95 6.24
C THR A 171 -8.52 -9.44 6.18
N SER A 172 -7.27 -9.75 5.84
CA SER A 172 -6.78 -11.12 5.61
C SER A 172 -6.37 -11.89 6.88
N ASN A 173 -6.44 -11.28 8.07
CA ASN A 173 -6.03 -11.93 9.32
C ASN A 173 -7.05 -12.98 9.81
N PRO A 174 -6.61 -14.03 10.52
CA PRO A 174 -7.47 -15.13 10.99
C PRO A 174 -8.67 -14.69 11.82
N SER A 175 -8.51 -13.66 12.66
CA SER A 175 -9.57 -13.14 13.54
C SER A 175 -10.50 -12.12 12.88
N SER A 176 -10.36 -11.84 11.58
CA SER A 176 -11.17 -10.82 10.89
C SER A 176 -12.68 -11.06 11.05
N GLY A 177 -13.11 -12.32 11.06
CA GLY A 177 -14.52 -12.71 11.20
C GLY A 177 -15.14 -12.47 12.57
N GLU A 178 -14.37 -12.15 13.62
CA GLU A 178 -14.93 -11.85 14.95
C GLU A 178 -15.88 -10.65 14.91
N LEU A 179 -15.57 -9.67 14.06
CA LEU A 179 -16.37 -8.46 13.85
C LEU A 179 -16.84 -8.34 12.40
N GLN A 180 -15.96 -8.52 11.41
CA GLN A 180 -16.25 -8.14 10.02
C GLN A 180 -17.33 -9.04 9.37
N ASP A 181 -17.45 -10.28 9.83
CA ASP A 181 -18.43 -11.25 9.33
C ASP A 181 -19.72 -11.26 10.18
N ARG A 182 -19.82 -10.40 11.22
CA ARG A 182 -21.03 -10.27 12.02
C ARG A 182 -22.17 -9.70 11.17
N SER A 183 -23.37 -10.22 11.39
CA SER A 183 -24.57 -9.76 10.70
C SER A 183 -24.98 -8.38 11.21
N LEU A 184 -25.08 -7.43 10.29
CA LEU A 184 -25.71 -6.12 10.43
C LEU A 184 -26.93 -6.12 9.51
N GLU A 185 -28.13 -6.19 10.09
CA GLU A 185 -29.39 -6.17 9.32
C GLU A 185 -29.49 -7.26 8.24
N GLY A 186 -28.94 -8.46 8.50
CA GLY A 186 -29.05 -9.61 7.61
C GLY A 186 -27.91 -9.75 6.58
N ARG A 187 -26.92 -8.85 6.58
CA ARG A 187 -25.71 -8.93 5.76
C ARG A 187 -24.45 -8.75 6.59
N PRO A 188 -23.27 -9.20 6.15
CA PRO A 188 -22.05 -9.03 6.94
C PRO A 188 -21.62 -7.56 7.03
N LEU A 189 -21.01 -7.19 8.15
CA LEU A 189 -20.53 -5.83 8.41
C LEU A 189 -19.53 -5.33 7.36
N TYR A 190 -18.67 -6.20 6.83
CA TYR A 190 -17.76 -5.81 5.74
C TYR A 190 -18.51 -5.37 4.48
N ALA A 191 -19.67 -5.95 4.16
CA ALA A 191 -20.44 -5.55 2.99
C ALA A 191 -21.03 -4.16 3.18
N ALA A 192 -21.50 -3.84 4.40
CA ALA A 192 -21.95 -2.49 4.74
C ALA A 192 -20.82 -1.47 4.65
N MET A 193 -19.61 -1.80 5.11
CA MET A 193 -18.45 -0.91 4.96
C MET A 193 -18.07 -0.72 3.48
N GLY A 194 -18.21 -1.75 2.64
CA GLY A 194 -17.98 -1.64 1.20
C GLY A 194 -18.94 -0.65 0.52
N GLU A 195 -20.22 -0.71 0.86
CA GLU A 195 -21.20 0.27 0.35
C GLU A 195 -20.90 1.70 0.83
N MET A 196 -20.41 1.85 2.06
CA MET A 196 -19.96 3.16 2.55
C MET A 196 -18.77 3.67 1.73
N CYS A 197 -17.84 2.80 1.30
CA CYS A 197 -16.73 3.17 0.42
C CYS A 197 -17.22 3.65 -0.95
N GLU A 198 -18.15 2.94 -1.59
CA GLU A 198 -18.75 3.40 -2.85
C GLU A 198 -19.39 4.78 -2.68
N LYS A 199 -20.18 4.95 -1.62
CA LYS A 199 -20.87 6.22 -1.34
C LYS A 199 -19.90 7.37 -1.10
N TRP A 200 -18.84 7.17 -0.31
CA TRP A 200 -17.82 8.20 -0.10
C TRP A 200 -17.03 8.51 -1.37
N GLY A 201 -16.92 7.55 -2.28
CA GLY A 201 -16.24 7.69 -3.58
C GLY A 201 -16.99 8.55 -4.61
N GLU A 202 -18.32 8.69 -4.49
CA GLU A 202 -19.17 9.36 -5.49
C GLU A 202 -18.69 10.78 -5.85
N SER A 203 -18.18 11.54 -4.88
CA SER A 203 -17.74 12.93 -5.05
C SER A 203 -16.31 13.09 -5.57
N CYS A 204 -15.55 11.99 -5.72
CA CYS A 204 -14.15 12.02 -6.11
C CYS A 204 -13.85 11.01 -7.22
N MET A 205 -14.73 10.99 -8.23
CA MET A 205 -14.66 10.06 -9.35
C MET A 205 -13.43 10.31 -10.24
N GLY A 206 -12.69 9.25 -10.59
CA GLY A 206 -11.63 9.27 -11.59
C GLY A 206 -12.15 9.08 -13.01
N GLU A 207 -11.32 9.42 -13.99
CA GLU A 207 -11.68 9.32 -15.41
C GLU A 207 -11.77 7.87 -15.89
N LEU A 208 -11.08 6.94 -15.21
CA LEU A 208 -11.06 5.52 -15.52
C LEU A 208 -12.14 4.72 -14.78
N GLY A 209 -13.11 5.40 -14.16
CA GLY A 209 -14.24 4.77 -13.46
C GLY A 209 -13.94 4.35 -12.02
N TYR A 210 -12.77 4.70 -11.47
CA TYR A 210 -12.38 4.38 -10.09
C TYR A 210 -12.21 5.64 -9.24
N SER A 211 -12.78 5.65 -8.03
CA SER A 211 -12.80 6.84 -7.17
C SER A 211 -11.52 6.96 -6.37
N ALA A 212 -11.25 8.12 -5.77
CA ALA A 212 -10.14 8.24 -4.83
C ALA A 212 -10.38 7.51 -3.49
N VAL A 213 -11.57 6.96 -3.26
CA VAL A 213 -11.87 6.06 -2.13
C VAL A 213 -11.77 4.62 -2.61
N GLY A 214 -10.71 3.96 -2.18
CA GLY A 214 -10.44 2.54 -2.38
C GLY A 214 -10.76 1.72 -1.13
N ALA A 215 -10.67 0.41 -1.25
CA ALA A 215 -10.92 -0.53 -0.16
C ALA A 215 -9.76 -1.53 0.01
N VAL A 216 -9.49 -1.90 1.25
CA VAL A 216 -8.61 -3.03 1.60
C VAL A 216 -9.46 -4.28 1.75
N VAL A 217 -9.27 -5.23 0.85
CA VAL A 217 -10.00 -6.52 0.81
C VAL A 217 -8.98 -7.65 0.66
N GLY A 218 -8.89 -8.53 1.65
CA GLY A 218 -7.86 -9.56 1.75
C GLY A 218 -8.07 -10.74 0.80
N ALA A 219 -6.97 -11.35 0.36
CA ALA A 219 -6.96 -12.50 -0.54
C ALA A 219 -7.41 -13.84 0.08
N THR A 220 -7.59 -13.91 1.40
CA THR A 220 -7.82 -15.17 2.12
C THR A 220 -9.18 -15.82 1.80
N TYR A 221 -10.14 -15.06 1.28
CA TYR A 221 -11.50 -15.53 0.99
C TYR A 221 -11.87 -15.17 -0.46
N PRO A 222 -11.51 -16.00 -1.46
CA PRO A 222 -11.70 -15.67 -2.88
C PRO A 222 -13.14 -15.36 -3.28
N GLU A 223 -14.11 -16.08 -2.69
CA GLU A 223 -15.54 -15.86 -2.93
C GLU A 223 -15.99 -14.49 -2.43
N GLN A 224 -15.58 -14.10 -1.22
CA GLN A 224 -15.88 -12.79 -0.65
C GLN A 224 -15.19 -11.68 -1.43
N LEU A 225 -13.97 -11.91 -1.93
CA LEU A 225 -13.26 -10.95 -2.76
C LEU A 225 -14.01 -10.67 -4.07
N ALA A 226 -14.51 -11.72 -4.74
CA ALA A 226 -15.33 -11.59 -5.94
C ALA A 226 -16.70 -10.93 -5.68
N GLU A 227 -17.35 -11.28 -4.56
CA GLU A 227 -18.58 -10.62 -4.10
C GLU A 227 -18.35 -9.12 -3.89
N MET A 228 -17.29 -8.76 -3.17
CA MET A 228 -16.95 -7.37 -2.88
C MET A 228 -16.54 -6.59 -4.12
N ARG A 229 -15.84 -7.21 -5.07
CA ARG A 229 -15.56 -6.60 -6.37
C ARG A 229 -16.84 -6.19 -7.09
N LYS A 230 -17.84 -7.08 -7.11
CA LYS A 230 -19.15 -6.83 -7.74
C LYS A 230 -19.95 -5.78 -6.99
N ALA A 231 -19.89 -5.79 -5.66
CA ALA A 231 -20.61 -4.84 -4.81
C ALA A 231 -20.05 -3.41 -4.87
N MET A 232 -18.75 -3.27 -5.19
CA MET A 232 -18.07 -1.98 -5.22
C MET A 232 -17.45 -1.68 -6.59
N PRO A 233 -18.21 -1.51 -7.68
CA PRO A 233 -17.66 -1.43 -9.03
C PRO A 233 -16.73 -0.23 -9.28
N HIS A 234 -16.82 0.85 -8.50
CA HIS A 234 -16.00 2.07 -8.68
C HIS A 234 -14.89 2.22 -7.61
N THR A 235 -14.77 1.27 -6.69
CA THR A 235 -13.78 1.31 -5.59
C THR A 235 -12.52 0.55 -5.98
N PHE A 236 -11.35 1.19 -5.99
CA PHE A 236 -10.11 0.46 -6.28
C PHE A 236 -9.70 -0.43 -5.09
N LEU A 237 -9.30 -1.68 -5.33
CA LEU A 237 -9.00 -2.64 -4.27
C LEU A 237 -7.50 -2.77 -4.01
N LEU A 238 -7.07 -2.55 -2.77
CA LEU A 238 -5.77 -2.98 -2.27
C LEU A 238 -5.92 -4.38 -1.66
N VAL A 239 -5.26 -5.36 -2.25
CA VAL A 239 -5.40 -6.78 -1.90
C VAL A 239 -4.17 -7.29 -1.15
N PRO A 240 -4.16 -7.27 0.20
CA PRO A 240 -3.12 -7.92 0.97
C PRO A 240 -3.33 -9.44 1.05
N GLY A 241 -2.25 -10.17 1.28
CA GLY A 241 -2.29 -11.57 1.68
C GLY A 241 -1.86 -12.59 0.64
N TYR A 242 -1.45 -12.14 -0.55
CA TYR A 242 -0.77 -13.01 -1.51
C TYR A 242 0.55 -13.55 -0.92
N GLY A 243 0.78 -14.86 -1.11
CA GLY A 243 1.96 -15.59 -0.66
C GLY A 243 1.95 -15.85 0.85
N ALA A 244 2.44 -14.90 1.64
CA ALA A 244 2.79 -15.12 3.05
C ALA A 244 1.60 -15.43 3.98
N GLN A 245 0.38 -15.11 3.56
CA GLN A 245 -0.86 -15.36 4.32
C GLN A 245 -1.72 -16.45 3.67
N GLY A 246 -1.17 -17.20 2.72
CA GLY A 246 -1.80 -18.39 2.14
C GLY A 246 -2.57 -18.18 0.84
N GLY A 247 -2.79 -16.93 0.40
CA GLY A 247 -3.44 -16.66 -0.90
C GLY A 247 -2.49 -16.86 -2.08
N GLY A 248 -2.92 -17.60 -3.09
CA GLY A 248 -2.22 -17.77 -4.37
C GLY A 248 -2.71 -16.80 -5.45
N ALA A 249 -2.14 -16.90 -6.65
CA ALA A 249 -2.54 -16.06 -7.79
C ALA A 249 -4.00 -16.26 -8.20
N LYS A 250 -4.50 -17.50 -8.16
CA LYS A 250 -5.92 -17.80 -8.45
C LYS A 250 -6.88 -17.19 -7.44
N ASP A 251 -6.44 -16.99 -6.20
CA ASP A 251 -7.28 -16.49 -5.11
C ASP A 251 -7.53 -14.98 -5.23
N VAL A 252 -6.66 -14.25 -5.94
CA VAL A 252 -6.76 -12.80 -6.11
C VAL A 252 -7.48 -12.37 -7.39
N ILE A 253 -7.75 -13.28 -8.33
CA ILE A 253 -8.36 -12.92 -9.63
C ILE A 253 -9.75 -12.28 -9.46
N GLY A 254 -10.49 -12.68 -8.43
CA GLY A 254 -11.81 -12.13 -8.12
C GLY A 254 -11.79 -10.64 -7.75
N ALA A 255 -10.61 -10.06 -7.49
CA ALA A 255 -10.47 -8.63 -7.21
C ALA A 255 -10.44 -7.76 -8.48
N PHE A 256 -10.26 -8.35 -9.65
CA PHE A 256 -10.09 -7.62 -10.90
C PHE A 256 -11.41 -7.51 -11.66
N ASP A 257 -11.56 -6.43 -12.42
CA ASP A 257 -12.66 -6.29 -13.38
C ASP A 257 -12.40 -7.10 -14.66
N GLU A 258 -13.35 -7.03 -15.59
CA GLU A 258 -13.27 -7.72 -16.89
C GLU A 258 -12.11 -7.26 -17.80
N LYS A 259 -11.48 -6.12 -17.48
CA LYS A 259 -10.29 -5.59 -18.17
C LYS A 259 -8.99 -5.94 -17.44
N GLY A 260 -9.06 -6.65 -16.32
CA GLY A 260 -7.89 -6.94 -15.49
C GLY A 260 -7.40 -5.74 -14.68
N LEU A 261 -8.27 -4.74 -14.46
CA LEU A 261 -8.02 -3.54 -13.66
C LEU A 261 -8.78 -3.60 -12.32
N GLY A 262 -8.77 -2.50 -11.57
CA GLY A 262 -9.57 -2.33 -10.36
C GLY A 262 -8.94 -2.86 -9.07
N ALA A 263 -7.79 -3.51 -9.13
CA ALA A 263 -7.08 -3.98 -7.96
C ALA A 263 -5.55 -3.85 -8.09
N ILE A 264 -4.88 -3.83 -6.94
CA ILE A 264 -3.44 -3.98 -6.80
C ILE A 264 -3.11 -4.95 -5.66
N VAL A 265 -2.25 -5.93 -5.94
CA VAL A 265 -1.95 -7.04 -5.02
C VAL A 265 -0.65 -6.78 -4.27
N ASN A 266 -0.72 -6.76 -2.95
CA ASN A 266 0.43 -6.47 -2.11
C ASN A 266 1.23 -7.73 -1.76
N SER A 267 2.54 -7.66 -1.97
CA SER A 267 3.52 -8.60 -1.40
C SER A 267 4.67 -7.85 -0.74
N SER A 268 5.05 -8.28 0.45
CA SER A 268 6.06 -7.61 1.27
C SER A 268 7.19 -8.59 1.56
N ARG A 269 7.05 -9.41 2.61
CA ARG A 269 8.07 -10.37 3.06
C ARG A 269 8.62 -11.27 1.94
N ALA A 270 7.78 -11.73 1.00
CA ALA A 270 8.27 -12.60 -0.05
C ALA A 270 9.33 -11.92 -0.93
N VAL A 271 9.12 -10.64 -1.26
CA VAL A 271 10.03 -9.82 -2.06
C VAL A 271 11.24 -9.40 -1.21
N LEU A 272 11.02 -8.84 -0.02
CA LEU A 272 12.11 -8.33 0.83
C LEU A 272 13.10 -9.41 1.28
N THR A 273 12.63 -10.65 1.47
CA THR A 273 13.48 -11.78 1.89
C THR A 273 13.74 -12.77 0.75
N ALA A 274 13.50 -12.39 -0.50
CA ALA A 274 13.71 -13.27 -1.66
C ALA A 274 15.13 -13.83 -1.70
N TRP A 275 16.12 -12.99 -1.40
CA TRP A 275 17.54 -13.37 -1.37
C TRP A 275 17.83 -14.48 -0.35
N GLN A 276 17.25 -14.39 0.85
CA GLN A 276 17.38 -15.41 1.89
C GLN A 276 16.72 -16.71 1.46
N LYS A 277 15.50 -16.64 0.91
CA LYS A 277 14.75 -17.83 0.44
C LYS A 277 15.44 -18.55 -0.72
N GLN A 278 16.12 -17.80 -1.57
CA GLN A 278 16.83 -18.31 -2.73
C GLN A 278 18.30 -18.64 -2.43
N ASN A 279 18.74 -18.51 -1.16
CA ASN A 279 20.13 -18.70 -0.73
C ASN A 279 21.16 -17.88 -1.55
N ARG A 280 20.78 -16.66 -1.95
CA ARG A 280 21.68 -15.72 -2.64
C ARG A 280 22.53 -14.95 -1.62
N PRO A 281 23.72 -14.46 -1.99
CA PRO A 281 24.52 -13.60 -1.11
C PRO A 281 23.79 -12.28 -0.83
N GLY A 282 24.11 -11.66 0.31
CA GLY A 282 23.52 -10.38 0.73
C GLY A 282 23.70 -9.26 -0.30
N SER A 283 24.80 -9.27 -1.06
CA SER A 283 25.07 -8.35 -2.18
C SER A 283 24.06 -8.42 -3.33
N GLU A 284 23.30 -9.51 -3.44
CA GLU A 284 22.31 -9.73 -4.49
C GLU A 284 20.87 -9.48 -4.02
N TYR A 285 20.67 -8.89 -2.84
CA TYR A 285 19.35 -8.72 -2.24
C TYR A 285 18.34 -8.01 -3.16
N ALA A 286 18.80 -6.95 -3.83
CA ALA A 286 17.99 -6.13 -4.72
C ALA A 286 17.63 -6.87 -6.01
N ALA A 287 18.58 -7.63 -6.59
CA ALA A 287 18.32 -8.47 -7.75
C ALA A 287 17.32 -9.59 -7.42
N ALA A 288 17.45 -10.23 -6.26
CA ALA A 288 16.51 -11.24 -5.81
C ALA A 288 15.09 -10.69 -5.62
N ALA A 289 14.98 -9.46 -5.09
CA ALA A 289 13.71 -8.76 -4.94
C ALA A 289 13.06 -8.46 -6.30
N ARG A 290 13.84 -8.00 -7.27
CA ARG A 290 13.38 -7.80 -8.66
C ARG A 290 12.85 -9.10 -9.27
N ASP A 291 13.62 -10.18 -9.18
CA ASP A 291 13.24 -11.48 -9.73
C ASP A 291 11.93 -11.99 -9.10
N GLU A 292 11.76 -11.84 -7.79
CA GLU A 292 10.54 -12.22 -7.10
C GLU A 292 9.35 -11.33 -7.47
N ALA A 293 9.55 -10.03 -7.67
CA ALA A 293 8.50 -9.12 -8.13
C ALA A 293 8.02 -9.46 -9.55
N ILE A 294 8.94 -9.81 -10.45
CA ILE A 294 8.64 -10.29 -11.81
C ILE A 294 7.90 -11.63 -11.74
N ARG A 295 8.39 -12.59 -10.94
CA ARG A 295 7.74 -13.88 -10.74
C ARG A 295 6.31 -13.72 -10.24
N MET A 296 6.08 -12.84 -9.27
CA MET A 296 4.75 -12.54 -8.74
C MET A 296 3.83 -11.93 -9.78
N ARG A 297 4.33 -10.95 -10.56
CA ARG A 297 3.59 -10.39 -11.69
C ARG A 297 3.13 -11.50 -12.62
N ASP A 298 4.06 -12.29 -13.13
CA ASP A 298 3.79 -13.33 -14.12
C ASP A 298 2.82 -14.39 -13.57
N ASP A 299 2.98 -14.76 -12.29
CA ASP A 299 2.10 -15.70 -11.61
C ASP A 299 0.65 -15.20 -11.53
N ILE A 300 0.43 -13.90 -11.33
CA ILE A 300 -0.91 -13.29 -11.30
C ILE A 300 -1.43 -13.08 -12.73
N THR A 301 -0.63 -12.48 -13.61
CA THR A 301 -1.08 -12.04 -14.94
C THR A 301 -1.40 -13.20 -15.87
N GLN A 302 -0.86 -14.40 -15.64
CA GLN A 302 -1.25 -15.59 -16.42
C GLN A 302 -2.74 -15.95 -16.28
N TYR A 303 -3.43 -15.45 -15.24
CA TYR A 303 -4.86 -15.67 -15.01
C TYR A 303 -5.73 -14.44 -15.32
N LEU A 304 -5.13 -13.32 -15.74
CA LEU A 304 -5.83 -12.08 -16.05
C LEU A 304 -5.93 -11.89 -17.57
N PRO A 305 -6.96 -11.15 -18.05
CA PRO A 305 -6.94 -10.65 -19.42
C PRO A 305 -5.75 -9.70 -19.63
N GLU A 306 -5.48 -9.35 -20.89
CA GLU A 306 -4.44 -8.38 -21.21
C GLU A 306 -4.73 -7.03 -20.54
N ILE A 307 -3.85 -6.59 -19.63
CA ILE A 307 -3.97 -5.33 -18.90
C ILE A 307 -3.79 -4.15 -19.87
N ARG A 308 -4.88 -3.45 -20.17
CA ARG A 308 -4.93 -2.26 -21.04
C ARG A 308 -6.14 -1.38 -20.69
N LEU A 309 -6.12 -0.12 -21.11
CA LEU A 309 -7.22 0.85 -20.91
C LEU A 309 -8.40 0.56 -21.86
#